data_AF-A0A158DU67-F1
#
_entry.id   AF-A0A158DU67-F1
#
_cell.length_a   1.000
_cell.length_b   1.000
_cell.length_c   1.000
_cell.angle_alpha   90.00
_cell.angle_beta   90.00
_cell.angle_gamma   90.00
#
_symmetry.space_group_name_H-M   'P 1'
#
loop_
_entity.id
_entity.type
_entity.pdbx_description
1 polymer ?
#
loop_
_entity_poly.entity_id
_entity_poly.type
_entity_poly.pdbx_seq_one_letter_code
_entity_poly.pdbx_strand_id
1 'polypeptide(L)' 'MRANAPARSELPESQVAAQAAAFLNLEIINRALRDAALAPTVFDALDCCADALLDLAQMIRAEVRHG' A
#
# COMPACT_ATOMS: atom_id res chain seq x y z
N MET A 1 -44.23 6.36 -14.22
CA MET A 1 -43.59 5.56 -13.17
C MET A 1 -42.37 4.88 -13.78
N ARG A 2 -41.20 5.54 -13.76
CA ARG A 2 -39.92 4.94 -14.22
C ARG A 2 -39.13 4.57 -12.96
N ALA A 3 -38.78 3.29 -12.85
CA ALA A 3 -37.93 2.78 -11.79
C ALA A 3 -36.58 3.52 -11.84
N ASN A 4 -36.30 4.27 -10.79
CA ASN A 4 -34.97 4.81 -10.54
C ASN A 4 -34.11 3.62 -10.11
N ALA A 5 -33.30 3.07 -11.02
CA ALA A 5 -32.29 2.09 -10.67
C ALA A 5 -31.31 2.77 -9.69
N PRO A 6 -30.90 2.12 -8.58
CA PRO A 6 -29.95 2.72 -7.67
C PRO A 6 -28.65 2.95 -8.45
N ALA A 7 -28.18 4.20 -8.46
CA ALA A 7 -26.82 4.51 -8.87
C ALA A 7 -25.89 3.58 -8.08
N ARG A 8 -25.21 2.64 -8.77
CA ARG A 8 -23.99 2.08 -8.22
C ARG A 8 -23.12 3.31 -7.95
N SER A 9 -22.89 3.62 -6.67
CA SER A 9 -21.89 4.60 -6.27
C SER A 9 -20.53 4.05 -6.69
N GLU A 10 -20.19 4.19 -7.96
CA GLU A 10 -18.87 3.90 -8.50
C GLU A 10 -17.94 4.96 -7.91
N LEU A 11 -17.07 4.53 -7.00
CA LEU A 11 -16.02 5.38 -6.48
C LEU A 11 -15.21 5.90 -7.69
N PRO A 12 -14.82 7.18 -7.71
CA PRO A 12 -13.95 7.72 -8.76
C PRO A 12 -12.72 6.82 -8.94
N GLU A 13 -12.28 6.57 -10.17
CA GLU A 13 -11.11 5.72 -10.45
C GLU A 13 -9.86 6.16 -9.66
N SER A 14 -9.72 7.46 -9.41
CA SER A 14 -8.67 8.03 -8.56
C SER A 14 -8.77 7.60 -7.09
N GLN A 15 -9.98 7.42 -6.54
CA GLN A 15 -10.18 6.91 -5.19
C GLN A 15 -9.91 5.40 -5.11
N VAL A 16 -10.29 4.64 -6.15
CA VAL A 16 -10.00 3.20 -6.21
C VAL A 16 -8.49 2.97 -6.26
N ALA A 17 -7.77 3.73 -7.08
CA ALA A 17 -6.32 3.68 -7.16
C ALA A 17 -5.65 4.07 -5.83
N ALA A 18 -6.09 5.16 -5.19
CA ALA A 18 -5.56 5.59 -3.90
C ALA A 18 -5.82 4.56 -2.78
N GLN A 19 -6.99 3.91 -2.78
CA GLN A 19 -7.33 2.87 -1.81
C GLN A 19 -6.53 1.59 -2.04
N ALA A 20 -6.31 1.20 -3.29
CA ALA A 20 -5.44 0.08 -3.64
C ALA A 20 -3.99 0.34 -3.22
N ALA A 21 -3.47 1.55 -3.47
CA ALA A 21 -2.14 1.96 -3.03
C ALA A 21 -2.01 1.94 -1.50
N ALA A 22 -3.01 2.45 -0.77
CA ALA A 22 -3.04 2.39 0.68
C ALA A 22 -3.05 0.95 1.23
N PHE A 23 -3.79 0.05 0.59
CA PHE A 23 -3.83 -1.36 0.97
C PHE A 23 -2.47 -2.04 0.74
N LEU A 24 -1.85 -1.83 -0.43
CA LEU A 24 -0.53 -2.37 -0.76
C LEU A 24 0.56 -1.86 0.21
N ASN A 25 0.52 -0.57 0.57
CA ASN A 25 1.45 0.00 1.53
C ASN A 25 1.32 -0.66 2.92
N LEU A 26 0.09 -0.90 3.38
CA LEU A 26 -0.14 -1.59 4.64
C LEU A 26 0.32 -3.05 4.60
N GLU A 27 0.19 -3.73 3.47
CA GLU A 27 0.68 -5.10 3.31
C GLU A 27 2.22 -5.17 3.42
N ILE A 28 2.93 -4.27 2.73
CA ILE A 28 4.39 -4.16 2.80
C ILE A 28 4.85 -3.90 4.24
N ILE A 29 4.21 -2.94 4.93
CA ILE A 29 4.54 -2.60 6.32
C ILE A 29 4.27 -3.78 7.25
N ASN A 30 3.10 -4.43 7.14
CA ASN A 30 2.76 -5.54 8.02
C ASN A 30 3.67 -6.75 7.83
N ARG A 31 4.08 -7.04 6.59
CA ARG A 31 5.07 -8.08 6.30
C ARG A 31 6.40 -7.76 6.98
N ALA A 32 6.92 -6.56 6.75
CA ALA A 32 8.18 -6.11 7.34
C ALA A 32 8.19 -6.18 8.87
N LEU A 33 7.09 -5.75 9.51
CA LEU A 33 6.94 -5.80 10.97
C LEU A 33 6.90 -7.24 11.50
N ARG A 34 6.27 -8.17 10.78
CA ARG A 34 6.26 -9.60 11.15
C ARG A 34 7.64 -10.22 11.01
N ASP A 35 8.33 -9.93 9.92
CA ASP A 35 9.68 -10.44 9.66
C ASP A 35 10.66 -9.88 10.72
N ALA A 36 10.56 -8.58 11.02
CA ALA A 36 11.34 -7.92 12.07
C ALA A 36 11.07 -8.50 13.47
N ALA A 37 9.83 -8.86 13.78
CA ALA A 37 9.48 -9.47 15.07
C ALA A 37 10.03 -10.90 15.24
N LEU A 38 10.33 -11.59 14.14
CA LEU A 38 10.91 -12.94 14.12
C LEU A 38 12.44 -12.93 13.90
N ALA A 39 13.03 -11.74 13.71
CA ALA A 39 14.43 -11.60 13.39
C ALA A 39 15.33 -11.95 14.59
N PRO A 40 16.49 -12.60 14.36
CA PRO A 40 17.34 -13.09 15.45
C PRO A 40 18.10 -11.98 16.17
N THR A 41 18.30 -10.82 15.53
CA THR A 41 18.89 -9.63 16.14
C THR A 41 18.12 -8.35 15.78
N VAL A 42 18.39 -7.29 16.54
CA VAL A 42 17.85 -5.96 16.24
C VAL A 42 18.36 -5.44 14.89
N PHE A 43 19.58 -5.80 14.47
CA PHE A 43 20.12 -5.38 13.18
C PHE A 43 19.36 -6.04 12.03
N ASP A 44 19.07 -7.34 12.12
CA ASP A 44 18.27 -8.06 11.12
C ASP A 44 16.84 -7.50 11.05
N ALA A 45 16.27 -7.10 12.19
CA ALA A 45 14.97 -6.43 12.23
C ALA A 45 14.98 -5.06 11.54
N LEU A 46 16.06 -4.29 11.70
CA LEU A 46 16.24 -3.00 11.02
C LEU A 46 16.42 -3.19 9.51
N ASP A 47 17.13 -4.23 9.07
CA ASP A 47 17.29 -4.54 7.65
C ASP A 47 15.94 -4.89 7.00
N CYS A 48 15.11 -5.71 7.65
CA CYS A 48 13.74 -5.99 7.18
C CYS A 48 12.89 -4.71 7.03
N CYS A 49 13.03 -3.78 7.98
CA CYS A 49 12.34 -2.49 7.89
C CYS A 49 12.90 -1.61 6.77
N ALA A 50 14.22 -1.61 6.55
CA ALA A 50 14.88 -0.82 5.53
C ALA A 50 14.46 -1.26 4.12
N ASP A 51 14.37 -2.57 3.87
CA ASP A 51 13.89 -3.12 2.60
C ASP A 51 12.46 -2.68 2.29
N ALA A 52 11.57 -2.72 3.28
CA ALA A 52 10.20 -2.26 3.14
C ALA A 52 10.10 -0.76 2.83
N LEU A 53 10.93 0.08 3.47
CA LEU A 53 11.00 1.51 3.17
C LEU A 53 11.53 1.77 1.75
N LEU A 54 12.47 0.95 1.28
CA LEU A 54 12.98 1.03 -0.08
C LEU A 54 11.89 0.70 -1.11
N ASP A 55 11.13 -0.36 -0.89
CA ASP A 55 9.99 -0.75 -1.75
C ASP A 55 8.96 0.38 -1.84
N LEU A 56 8.56 0.94 -0.68
CA LEU A 56 7.61 2.06 -0.63
C LEU A 56 8.15 3.30 -1.36
N ALA A 57 9.43 3.63 -1.17
CA ALA A 57 10.05 4.76 -1.85
C ALA A 57 10.09 4.58 -3.37
N GLN A 58 10.31 3.36 -3.86
CA GLN A 58 10.27 3.06 -5.29
C GLN A 58 8.85 3.22 -5.87
N MET A 59 7.83 2.75 -5.14
CA MET A 59 6.43 2.93 -5.54
C MET A 59 6.05 4.41 -5.65
N ILE A 60 6.39 5.22 -4.63
CA ILE A 60 6.12 6.67 -4.63
C ILE A 60 6.84 7.36 -5.79
N ARG A 61 8.11 7.00 -6.05
CA ARG A 61 8.85 7.57 -7.18
C ARG A 61 8.25 7.20 -8.53
N ALA A 62 7.70 5.99 -8.67
CA ALA A 62 7.00 5.58 -9.88
C ALA A 62 5.73 6.41 -10.07
N GLU A 63 4.94 6.63 -9.02
CA GLU A 63 3.74 7.49 -9.08
C GLU A 63 4.09 8.92 -9.52
N VAL A 64 5.13 9.54 -8.95
CA VAL A 64 5.57 10.89 -9.32
C VAL A 64 6.06 10.97 -10.78
N ARG A 65 6.64 9.90 -11.32
CA ARG A 65 7.12 9.88 -12.71
C ARG A 65 5.98 9.75 -13.73
N HIS A 66 4.83 9.22 -13.32
CA HIS A 66 3.67 9.02 -14.18
C HIS A 66 2.58 10.10 -14.03
N GLY A 67 2.78 11.06 -13.09
CA GLY A 67 1.92 12.22 -12.88
C GLY A 67 2.30 13.46 -13.68
#